data_AF-A0A7C3ZFN3-F1
#
_entry.id   AF-A0A7C3ZFN3-F1
#
_cell.length_a   1.000
_cell.length_b   1.000
_cell.length_c   1.000
_cell.angle_alpha   90.00
_cell.angle_beta   90.00
_cell.angle_gamma   90.00
#
_symmetry.space_group_name_H-M   'P 1'
#
loop_
_entity.id
_entity.type
_entity.pdbx_description
1 polymer ?
#
loop_
_entity_poly.entity_id
_entity_poly.type
_entity_poly.pdbx_seq_one_letter_code
_entity_poly.pdbx_strand_id
1 'polypeptide(L)' 'MVTITIPKKLTKGEELVVIPRKDYEEFLKLRKVIPLVKLTPSQKRDLEQSRKEFSRGEYITLKQLENELGIASKKAR' A
#
# COMPACT_ATOMS: atom_id res chain seq x y z
N MET A 1 -3.98 32.30 -17.75
CA MET A 1 -4.61 31.55 -16.64
C MET A 1 -5.75 30.75 -17.26
N VAL A 2 -5.74 29.43 -17.16
CA VAL A 2 -6.80 28.59 -17.76
C VAL A 2 -7.92 28.44 -16.74
N THR A 3 -9.11 28.94 -17.06
CA THR A 3 -10.29 28.81 -16.20
C THR A 3 -10.91 27.43 -16.41
N ILE A 4 -10.89 26.59 -15.38
CA ILE A 4 -11.53 25.27 -15.41
C ILE A 4 -12.92 25.42 -14.77
N THR A 5 -13.97 25.26 -15.57
CA THR A 5 -15.35 25.34 -15.09
C THR A 5 -15.85 23.94 -14.70
N ILE A 6 -16.13 23.74 -13.42
CA ILE A 6 -16.68 22.48 -12.90
C ILE A 6 -18.20 22.67 -12.69
N PRO A 7 -19.05 21.88 -13.37
CA PRO A 7 -20.50 21.94 -13.17
C PRO A 7 -20.91 21.74 -11.71
N LYS A 8 -21.74 22.63 -11.15
CA LYS A 8 -22.26 22.56 -9.77
C LYS A 8 -23.00 21.25 -9.44
N LYS A 9 -23.48 20.52 -10.45
CA LYS A 9 -24.10 19.19 -10.28
C LYS A 9 -23.10 18.13 -9.81
N LEU A 10 -21.80 18.31 -10.08
CA LEU A 10 -20.72 17.40 -9.67
C LEU A 10 -20.25 17.68 -8.23
N THR A 11 -20.51 18.88 -7.69
CA THR A 11 -20.06 19.31 -6.36
C THR A 11 -21.13 19.12 -5.28
N LYS A 12 -22.01 18.12 -5.40
CA LYS A 12 -23.14 17.89 -4.45
C LYS A 12 -22.66 17.39 -3.07
N GLY A 13 -21.92 18.23 -2.35
CA GLY A 13 -21.48 17.98 -0.98
C GLY A 13 -20.17 17.23 -0.83
N GLU A 14 -19.41 17.03 -1.91
CA GLU A 14 -18.12 16.34 -1.88
C GLU A 14 -16.97 17.32 -2.20
N GLU A 15 -15.87 17.17 -1.46
CA GLU A 15 -14.61 17.85 -1.76
C GLU A 15 -14.00 17.24 -3.03
N LEU A 16 -13.75 18.07 -4.04
CA LEU A 16 -13.15 17.64 -5.30
C LEU A 16 -11.65 17.92 -5.30
N VAL A 17 -10.87 16.97 -5.79
CA VAL A 17 -9.42 17.10 -5.99
C VAL A 17 -9.11 17.04 -7.48
N VAL A 18 -8.39 18.04 -7.99
CA VAL A 18 -7.91 18.06 -9.37
C VAL A 18 -6.57 17.33 -9.42
N ILE A 19 -6.49 16.28 -10.23
CA ILE A 19 -5.26 15.52 -10.46
C ILE A 19 -5.02 15.30 -11.95
N PRO A 20 -3.76 15.17 -12.39
CA PRO A 20 -3.45 14.78 -13.76
C PRO A 20 -4.10 13.45 -14.14
N ARG A 21 -4.56 13.36 -15.39
CA ARG A 21 -5.23 12.16 -15.90
C ARG A 21 -4.36 10.90 -15.75
N LYS A 22 -3.06 11.01 -15.99
CA LYS A 22 -2.12 9.90 -15.89
C LYS A 22 -2.09 9.32 -14.47
N ASP A 23 -1.99 10.19 -13.47
CA ASP A 23 -1.94 9.80 -12.05
C ASP A 23 -3.26 9.13 -11.62
N TYR A 24 -4.40 9.64 -12.11
CA TYR A 24 -5.70 9.01 -11.88
C TYR A 24 -5.77 7.59 -12.47
N GLU A 25 -5.31 7.40 -13.70
CA GLU A 25 -5.30 6.10 -14.36
C GLU A 25 -4.35 5.11 -13.68
N GLU A 26 -3.18 5.57 -13.22
CA GLU A 26 -2.26 4.76 -12.41
C GLU A 26 -2.89 4.36 -11.07
N PHE A 27 -3.54 5.30 -10.37
CA PHE A 27 -4.27 5.01 -9.14
C PHE A 27 -5.37 3.95 -9.35
N LEU A 28 -6.15 4.05 -10.45
CA LEU A 28 -7.17 3.05 -10.78
C LEU A 28 -6.57 1.68 -11.07
N LYS A 29 -5.41 1.61 -11.74
CA LYS A 29 -4.70 0.33 -11.97
C LYS A 29 -4.23 -0.27 -10.64
N LEU A 30 -3.62 0.54 -9.78
CA LEU A 30 -3.17 0.11 -8.45
C LEU A 30 -4.33 -0.42 -7.61
N ARG A 31 -5.49 0.24 -7.64
CA ARG A 31 -6.70 -0.20 -6.91
C ARG A 31 -7.23 -1.56 -7.36
N LYS A 32 -6.96 -1.99 -8.60
CA LYS A 32 -7.32 -3.33 -9.10
C LYS A 32 -6.38 -4.43 -8.61
N VAL A 33 -5.12 -4.08 -8.37
CA VAL A 33 -4.07 -5.05 -8.01
C VAL A 33 -3.89 -5.14 -6.51
N ILE A 34 -4.00 -4.01 -5.81
CA ILE A 34 -3.81 -3.91 -4.37
C ILE A 34 -5.20 -3.88 -3.73
N PRO A 35 -5.65 -4.98 -3.10
CA PRO A 35 -6.89 -4.94 -2.34
C PRO A 35 -6.75 -3.90 -1.22
N LEU A 36 -7.73 -3.00 -1.13
CA LEU A 36 -7.84 -2.08 0.01
C LEU A 36 -8.25 -2.90 1.24
N VAL A 37 -7.25 -3.39 1.97
CA VAL A 37 -7.48 -4.14 3.21
C VAL A 37 -7.77 -3.16 4.34
N LYS A 38 -8.93 -3.31 4.99
CA LYS A 38 -9.19 -2.62 6.26
C LYS A 38 -8.41 -3.32 7.36
N LEU A 39 -7.35 -2.68 7.84
CA LEU A 39 -6.57 -3.18 8.96
C LEU A 39 -7.36 -3.04 10.27
N THR A 40 -7.24 -4.05 11.14
CA THR A 40 -7.72 -3.94 12.52
C THR A 40 -6.78 -3.03 13.33
N PRO A 41 -7.24 -2.45 14.46
CA PRO A 41 -6.37 -1.64 15.32
C PRO A 41 -5.10 -2.37 15.78
N SER A 42 -5.18 -3.69 16.00
CA SER A 42 -4.00 -4.51 16.34
C SER A 42 -3.00 -4.54 15.18
N GLN A 43 -3.47 -4.89 13.98
CA GLN A 43 -2.60 -4.98 12.80
C GLN A 43 -1.91 -3.65 12.47
N LYS A 44 -2.57 -2.53 12.74
CA LYS A 44 -1.94 -1.21 12.59
C LYS A 44 -0.79 -1.01 13.56
N ARG A 45 -0.96 -1.39 14.83
CA ARG A 45 0.11 -1.33 15.84
C ARG A 45 1.27 -2.25 15.50
N ASP A 46 0.96 -3.46 15.01
CA ASP A 46 1.96 -4.43 14.59
C ASP A 46 2.83 -3.84 13.46
N LEU A 47 2.22 -3.20 12.45
CA LEU A 47 2.96 -2.52 11.38
C LEU A 47 3.83 -1.36 11.87
N GLU A 48 3.33 -0.57 12.83
CA GLU A 48 4.11 0.52 13.43
C GLU A 48 5.32 -0.03 14.20
N GLN A 49 5.14 -1.14 14.93
CA GLN A 49 6.22 -1.82 15.63
C GLN A 49 7.24 -2.41 14.64
N SER A 50 6.79 -3.16 13.62
CA SER A 50 7.68 -3.74 12.62
C SER A 50 8.51 -2.68 11.89
N ARG A 51 7.97 -1.49 11.63
CA ARG A 51 8.74 -0.37 11.04
C ARG A 51 9.87 0.10 11.96
N LYS A 52 9.62 0.15 13.27
CA LYS A 52 10.64 0.53 14.28
C LYS A 52 11.72 -0.54 14.41
N GLU A 53 11.33 -1.82 14.44
CA GLU A 53 12.25 -2.96 14.44
C GLU A 53 13.15 -2.94 13.19
N PHE A 54 12.54 -2.77 12.01
CA PHE A 54 13.27 -2.67 10.75
C PHE A 54 14.29 -1.50 10.75
N SER A 55 13.91 -0.32 11.24
CA SER A 55 14.84 0.81 11.35
C SER A 55 16.00 0.58 12.32
N ARG A 56 15.82 -0.30 13.31
CA ARG A 56 16.87 -0.70 14.27
C ARG A 56 17.73 -1.85 13.76
N GLY A 57 17.42 -2.41 12.58
CA GLY A 57 18.07 -3.59 12.04
C GLY A 57 17.59 -4.90 12.66
N GLU A 58 16.52 -4.87 13.43
CA GLU A 58 15.87 -6.05 14.04
C GLU A 58 14.96 -6.71 12.99
N TYR A 59 15.56 -7.34 11.98
CA TYR A 59 14.83 -8.13 10.98
C TYR A 59 15.60 -9.40 10.65
N ILE A 60 14.87 -10.42 10.21
CA ILE A 60 15.44 -11.65 9.69
C ILE A 60 15.35 -11.67 8.17
N THR A 61 16.38 -12.19 7.51
CA THR A 61 16.38 -12.41 6.07
C THR A 61 15.61 -13.67 5.72
N LEU A 62 15.14 -13.78 4.47
CA LEU A 62 14.44 -14.98 3.99
C LEU A 62 15.25 -16.26 4.22
N LYS A 63 16.58 -16.21 3.99
CA LYS A 63 17.48 -17.34 4.22
C LYS A 63 17.54 -17.75 5.70
N GLN A 64 17.57 -16.79 6.62
CA GLN A 64 17.55 -17.06 8.05
C GLN A 64 16.21 -17.69 8.47
N LEU A 65 15.11 -17.12 7.98
CA LEU A 65 13.76 -17.66 8.22
C LEU A 65 13.61 -19.10 7.70
N GLU A 66 14.07 -19.39 6.48
CA GLU A 66 14.03 -20.75 5.90
C GLU A 66 14.83 -21.76 6.73
N ASN A 67 16.00 -21.35 7.21
CA ASN A 67 16.84 -22.18 8.07
C ASN A 67 16.16 -22.44 9.43
N GLU A 68 15.59 -21.41 10.06
CA GLU A 68 14.91 -21.51 11.36
C GLU A 68 13.64 -22.36 11.29
N LEU A 69 12.90 -22.27 10.18
CA LEU A 69 11.71 -23.09 9.95
C LEU A 69 12.04 -24.51 9.45
N GLY A 70 13.31 -24.83 9.18
CA GLY A 70 13.74 -26.12 8.63
C GLY A 70 13.23 -26.37 7.20
N ILE A 71 12.78 -25.33 6.50
CA ILE A 71 12.31 -25.40 5.12
C ILE A 71 13.55 -25.26 4.24
N ALA A 72 14.35 -26.33 4.17
CA ALA A 72 15.40 -26.42 3.16
C ALA A 72 14.71 -26.26 1.80
N SER A 73 14.99 -25.16 1.10
CA SER A 73 14.41 -24.88 -0.21
C SER A 73 14.55 -26.12 -1.09
N LYS A 74 13.44 -26.82 -1.32
CA LYS A 74 13.38 -27.88 -2.32
C LYS A 74 13.57 -27.17 -3.66
N LYS A 75 14.83 -27.01 -4.03
CA LYS A 75 15.26 -26.57 -5.36
C LYS A 75 14.65 -27.58 -6.33
N ALA A 76 13.54 -27.21 -6.96
CA ALA A 76 12.96 -27.98 -8.04
C ALA A 76 14.06 -28.13 -9.11
N ARG A 77 14.55 -29.37 -9.28
CA ARG A 77 15.36 -29.77 -10.42
C ARG A 77 14.46 -29.92 -11.63
#